data_AF-A0A670IK78-F1
#
_entry.id   AF-A0A670IK78-F1
#
_cell.length_a   1.000
_cell.length_b   1.000
_cell.length_c   1.000
_cell.angle_alpha   90.00
_cell.angle_beta   90.00
_cell.angle_gamma   90.00
#
_symmetry.space_group_name_H-M   'P 1'
#
loop_
_entity.id
_entity.type
_entity.pdbx_description
1 polymer ?
#
loop_
_entity_poly.entity_id
_entity_poly.type
_entity_poly.pdbx_seq_one_letter_code
_entity_poly.pdbx_strand_id
1 'polypeptide(L)'
;MSHHAKADLPAVIIDNGSGLCKAGLSGEQAPRTVVATVVGYPKSQAIMFGPVQRESYVGKEAQAKRGILAFKYPVEHGIVTSWDDMEKIWRYIYRRGLRIRAHERPVLVTEAPLNPVPNREKMTEIMFENFHVPAMFVGLQALMALYASARTTGLVLDSGDGVTLTVPVYKGHCLLHAISRMNFAGRDITRYLTTLLLESGHSFLSSAEKEIVKDIKENLCYVPCVLA
;
A
#
# COMPACT_ATOMS: atom_id res chain seq x y z
N MET A 1 -5.51 2.10 41.46
CA MET A 1 -5.84 1.27 40.28
C MET A 1 -6.48 2.16 39.23
N SER A 2 -5.68 2.78 38.36
CA SER A 2 -6.12 3.74 37.34
C SER A 2 -6.22 3.06 35.98
N HIS A 3 -7.34 2.39 35.69
CA HIS A 3 -7.61 1.80 34.37
C HIS A 3 -8.23 2.78 33.35
N HIS A 4 -8.33 4.08 33.68
CA HIS A 4 -8.98 5.08 32.82
C HIS A 4 -8.03 5.94 31.96
N ALA A 5 -6.71 5.70 31.97
CA ALA A 5 -5.76 6.55 31.24
C ALA A 5 -5.34 6.04 29.84
N LYS A 6 -5.84 4.89 29.37
CA LYS A 6 -5.47 4.33 28.05
C LYS A 6 -6.44 4.67 26.91
N ALA A 7 -7.50 5.45 27.18
CA ALA A 7 -8.57 5.71 26.21
C ALA A 7 -8.30 6.86 25.20
N ASP A 8 -7.26 7.67 25.38
CA ASP A 8 -7.10 8.93 24.62
C ASP A 8 -5.96 8.94 23.59
N LEU A 9 -5.27 7.83 23.35
CA LEU A 9 -4.23 7.79 22.32
C LEU A 9 -4.87 7.57 20.93
N PRO A 10 -4.58 8.42 19.93
CA PRO A 10 -5.21 8.27 18.62
C PRO A 10 -4.70 7.01 17.93
N ALA A 11 -5.63 6.27 17.33
CA ALA A 11 -5.34 5.03 16.61
C ALA A 11 -4.37 5.26 15.45
N VAL A 12 -3.53 4.27 15.17
CA VAL A 12 -2.71 4.24 13.96
C VAL A 12 -3.57 3.74 12.81
N ILE A 13 -3.55 4.44 11.68
CA ILE A 13 -4.25 4.02 10.46
C ILE A 13 -3.19 3.56 9.46
N ILE A 14 -3.35 2.35 8.92
CA ILE A 14 -2.47 1.78 7.88
C ILE A 14 -3.34 1.38 6.68
N ASP A 15 -3.17 2.07 5.57
CA ASP A 15 -3.77 1.72 4.28
C ASP A 15 -2.79 0.89 3.44
N ASN A 16 -3.09 -0.39 3.24
CA ASN A 16 -2.24 -1.33 2.51
C ASN A 16 -2.54 -1.29 1.01
N GLY A 17 -1.97 -0.31 0.30
CA GLY A 17 -2.06 -0.26 -1.17
C GLY A 17 -1.04 -1.18 -1.85
N SER A 18 -1.38 -1.66 -3.05
CA SER A 18 -0.49 -2.52 -3.85
C SER A 18 0.77 -1.81 -4.38
N GLY A 19 0.70 -0.48 -4.52
CA GLY A 19 1.82 0.35 -4.95
C GLY A 19 2.41 1.19 -3.81
N LEU A 20 1.54 1.75 -2.96
CA LEU A 20 1.91 2.61 -1.84
C LEU A 20 1.15 2.18 -0.58
N CYS A 21 1.88 1.98 0.51
CA CYS A 21 1.31 1.92 1.86
C CYS A 21 1.30 3.32 2.46
N LYS A 22 0.16 3.74 2.98
CA LYS A 22 -0.02 5.04 3.65
C LYS A 22 -0.29 4.80 5.11
N ALA A 23 0.28 5.62 5.99
CA ALA A 23 -0.04 5.54 7.41
C ALA A 23 -0.03 6.90 8.09
N GLY A 24 -0.85 7.03 9.13
CA GLY A 24 -1.02 8.24 9.92
C GLY A 24 -1.71 7.96 11.24
N LEU A 25 -2.04 9.01 11.97
CA LEU A 25 -2.85 8.90 13.18
C LEU A 25 -4.30 9.33 12.91
N SER A 26 -5.23 8.70 13.61
CA SER A 26 -6.63 9.13 13.61
C SER A 26 -6.74 10.60 14.04
N GLY A 27 -7.59 11.36 13.34
CA GLY A 27 -7.77 12.81 13.52
C GLY A 27 -6.89 13.69 12.64
N GLU A 28 -5.92 13.12 11.91
CA GLU A 28 -5.08 13.89 10.98
C GLU A 28 -5.72 14.02 9.60
N GLN A 29 -5.47 15.15 8.92
CA GLN A 29 -6.03 15.44 7.59
C GLN A 29 -5.36 14.66 6.46
N ALA A 30 -4.13 14.19 6.68
CA ALA A 30 -3.32 13.51 5.68
C ALA A 30 -2.43 12.46 6.35
N PRO A 31 -2.03 11.39 5.62
CA PRO A 31 -1.10 10.40 6.16
C PRO A 31 0.27 11.04 6.46
N ARG A 32 0.84 10.73 7.63
CA ARG A 32 2.20 11.16 8.00
C ARG A 32 3.28 10.56 7.12
N THR A 33 3.05 9.33 6.64
CA THR A 33 4.01 8.60 5.84
C THR A 33 3.33 7.91 4.68
N VAL A 34 3.99 7.99 3.52
CA VAL A 34 3.63 7.25 2.32
C VAL A 34 4.89 6.53 1.86
N VAL A 35 4.79 5.21 1.73
CA VAL A 35 5.93 4.33 1.47
C VAL A 35 5.58 3.42 0.31
N ALA A 36 6.49 3.25 -0.65
CA ALA A 36 6.32 2.26 -1.71
C ALA A 36 6.20 0.86 -1.12
N THR A 37 5.19 0.10 -1.57
CA THR A 37 4.92 -1.26 -1.12
C THR A 37 5.89 -2.23 -1.80
N VAL A 38 7.16 -2.12 -1.43
CA VAL A 38 8.25 -2.86 -2.06
C VAL A 38 9.40 -3.07 -1.08
N VAL A 39 10.05 -4.24 -1.16
CA VAL A 39 11.24 -4.59 -0.38
C VAL A 39 12.39 -4.85 -1.33
N GLY A 40 13.51 -4.17 -1.10
CA GLY A 40 14.75 -4.31 -1.88
C GLY A 40 15.75 -5.23 -1.20
N TYR A 41 16.24 -6.23 -1.93
CA TYR A 41 17.24 -7.20 -1.51
C TYR A 41 18.55 -7.01 -2.27
N PRO A 42 19.72 -7.02 -1.62
CA PRO A 42 21.00 -6.92 -2.32
C PRO A 42 21.18 -8.04 -3.36
N LYS A 43 21.52 -7.70 -4.61
CA LYS A 43 21.77 -8.69 -5.68
C LYS A 43 23.02 -9.54 -5.43
N SER A 44 23.99 -8.99 -4.69
CA SER A 44 25.21 -9.67 -4.28
C SER A 44 25.67 -9.13 -2.93
N GLN A 45 26.08 -10.01 -2.02
CA GLN A 45 26.64 -9.64 -0.71
C GLN A 45 27.96 -8.87 -0.83
N ALA A 46 28.71 -9.07 -1.92
CA ALA A 46 30.06 -8.49 -2.09
C ALA A 46 30.06 -6.99 -2.44
N ILE A 47 28.93 -6.40 -2.86
CA ILE A 47 28.87 -5.04 -3.40
C ILE A 47 28.60 -3.98 -2.30
N MET A 48 28.25 -4.39 -1.08
CA MET A 48 27.97 -3.44 0.01
C MET A 48 29.22 -3.13 0.85
N PHE A 49 29.99 -2.14 0.41
CA PHE A 49 30.99 -1.47 1.25
C PHE A 49 30.29 -0.51 2.24
N GLY A 50 30.19 -0.91 3.51
CA GLY A 50 29.69 -0.07 4.61
C GLY A 50 29.57 -0.84 5.93
N PRO A 51 29.64 -0.17 7.10
CA PRO A 51 29.75 -0.81 8.41
C PRO A 51 28.50 -1.57 8.89
N VAL A 52 27.37 -1.47 8.18
CA VAL A 52 26.12 -2.16 8.54
C VAL A 52 25.53 -2.82 7.29
N GLN A 53 25.75 -4.12 7.13
CA GLN A 53 25.03 -4.95 6.16
C GLN A 53 23.57 -5.07 6.63
N ARG A 54 22.64 -4.46 5.90
CA ARG A 54 21.20 -4.73 6.07
C ARG A 54 20.77 -5.76 5.04
N GLU A 55 20.08 -6.80 5.50
CA GLU A 55 19.54 -7.87 4.65
C GLU A 55 18.47 -7.38 3.68
N SER A 56 17.74 -6.33 4.04
CA SER A 56 16.67 -5.75 3.24
C SER A 56 16.55 -4.24 3.44
N TYR A 57 16.00 -3.58 2.43
CA TYR A 57 15.75 -2.14 2.40
C TYR A 57 14.29 -1.88 2.06
N VAL A 58 13.69 -0.86 2.69
CA VAL A 58 12.30 -0.45 2.46
C VAL A 58 12.23 1.07 2.29
N GLY A 59 11.26 1.54 1.50
CA GLY A 59 10.98 2.97 1.33
C GLY A 59 12.07 3.70 0.55
N LYS A 60 12.38 4.95 0.96
CA LYS A 60 13.32 5.82 0.25
C LYS A 60 14.72 5.20 0.11
N GLU A 61 15.17 4.44 1.11
CA GLU A 61 16.48 3.76 1.06
C GLU A 61 16.53 2.68 -0.03
N ALA A 62 15.43 1.94 -0.23
CA ALA A 62 15.33 0.94 -1.28
C ALA A 62 15.37 1.62 -2.66
N GLN A 63 14.56 2.68 -2.83
CA GLN A 63 14.48 3.43 -4.09
C GLN A 63 15.82 4.07 -4.48
N ALA A 64 16.55 4.65 -3.53
CA ALA A 64 17.87 5.24 -3.79
C ALA A 64 18.92 4.21 -4.25
N LYS A 65 18.75 2.94 -3.87
CA LYS A 65 19.70 1.85 -4.18
C LYS A 65 19.19 0.93 -5.30
N ARG A 66 18.30 1.42 -6.17
CA ARG A 66 17.58 0.58 -7.15
C ARG A 66 18.46 -0.18 -8.14
N GLY A 67 19.64 0.35 -8.45
CA GLY A 67 20.61 -0.33 -9.34
C GLY A 67 21.17 -1.64 -8.76
N ILE A 68 21.43 -1.66 -7.44
CA ILE A 68 22.10 -2.77 -6.74
C ILE A 68 21.16 -3.69 -5.96
N LEU A 69 19.87 -3.32 -5.86
CA LEU A 69 18.84 -4.11 -5.20
C LEU A 69 17.93 -4.82 -6.22
N ALA A 70 17.52 -6.04 -5.90
CA ALA A 70 16.39 -6.74 -6.49
C ALA A 70 15.13 -6.43 -5.68
N PHE A 71 14.08 -5.95 -6.34
CA PHE A 71 12.83 -5.55 -5.67
C PHE A 71 11.81 -6.68 -5.71
N LYS A 72 11.15 -6.90 -4.56
CA LYS A 72 10.00 -7.78 -4.41
C LYS A 72 8.78 -6.95 -3.98
N TYR A 73 7.64 -7.25 -4.58
CA TYR A 73 6.36 -6.59 -4.31
C TYR A 73 5.48 -7.55 -3.50
N PRO A 74 5.29 -7.32 -2.19
CA PRO A 74 4.57 -8.26 -1.34
C PRO A 74 3.04 -8.19 -1.50
N VAL A 75 2.54 -7.26 -2.31
CA VAL A 75 1.12 -7.11 -2.62
C VAL A 75 0.96 -7.12 -4.13
N GLU A 76 0.30 -8.15 -4.64
CA GLU A 76 -0.02 -8.30 -6.05
C GLU A 76 -1.53 -8.26 -6.23
N HIS A 77 -2.00 -7.35 -7.09
CA HIS A 77 -3.43 -7.10 -7.31
C HIS A 77 -4.24 -6.90 -6.01
N GLY A 78 -3.66 -6.26 -4.99
CA GLY A 78 -4.33 -6.02 -3.70
C GLY A 78 -4.39 -7.21 -2.75
N ILE A 79 -3.75 -8.34 -3.08
CA ILE A 79 -3.62 -9.51 -2.20
C ILE A 79 -2.18 -9.62 -1.73
N VAL A 80 -1.98 -9.86 -0.42
CA VAL A 80 -0.65 -10.10 0.14
C VAL A 80 -0.13 -11.46 -0.31
N THR A 81 1.01 -11.49 -0.98
CA THR A 81 1.69 -12.71 -1.46
C THR A 81 2.87 -13.11 -0.58
N SER A 82 3.48 -12.16 0.15
CA SER A 82 4.59 -12.42 1.06
C SER A 82 4.41 -11.66 2.39
N TRP A 83 4.11 -12.41 3.44
CA TRP A 83 3.91 -11.86 4.79
C TRP A 83 5.22 -11.39 5.43
N ASP A 84 6.34 -12.07 5.19
CA ASP A 84 7.66 -11.65 5.69
C ASP A 84 8.09 -10.29 5.13
N ASP A 85 7.70 -9.99 3.89
CA ASP A 85 8.01 -8.72 3.24
C ASP A 85 7.01 -7.63 3.68
N MET A 86 5.73 -7.96 3.85
CA MET A 86 4.76 -7.04 4.47
C MET A 86 5.16 -6.64 5.89
N GLU A 87 5.64 -7.60 6.69
CA GLU A 87 6.06 -7.31 8.06
C GLU A 87 7.23 -6.32 8.10
N LYS A 88 8.19 -6.45 7.18
CA LYS A 88 9.29 -5.48 7.03
C LYS A 88 8.77 -4.08 6.69
N ILE A 89 7.75 -3.97 5.85
CA ILE A 89 7.11 -2.69 5.51
C ILE A 89 6.41 -2.09 6.73
N TRP A 90 5.62 -2.86 7.49
CA TRP A 90 4.97 -2.35 8.69
C TRP A 90 5.98 -1.96 9.77
N ARG A 91 7.05 -2.73 9.97
CA ARG A 91 8.16 -2.34 10.87
C ARG A 91 8.79 -1.02 10.44
N TYR A 92 8.98 -0.80 9.14
CA TYR A 92 9.47 0.48 8.62
C TYR A 92 8.49 1.62 8.91
N ILE A 93 7.19 1.42 8.68
CA ILE A 93 6.13 2.40 8.97
C ILE A 93 6.15 2.80 10.45
N TYR A 94 6.14 1.84 11.38
CA TYR A 94 6.16 2.14 12.81
C TYR A 94 7.47 2.82 13.26
N ARG A 95 8.63 2.27 12.88
CA ARG A 95 9.94 2.74 13.36
C ARG A 95 10.40 4.06 12.72
N ARG A 96 10.26 4.19 11.40
CA ARG A 96 10.79 5.31 10.62
C ARG A 96 9.72 6.33 10.25
N GLY A 97 8.55 5.86 9.83
CA GLY A 97 7.44 6.73 9.38
C GLY A 97 6.76 7.44 10.54
N LEU A 98 6.16 6.68 11.45
CA LEU A 98 5.37 7.20 12.57
C LEU A 98 6.22 7.51 13.81
N ARG A 99 7.34 6.78 14.00
CA ARG A 99 8.22 6.84 15.18
C ARG A 99 7.47 6.52 16.48
N ILE A 100 6.57 5.55 16.41
CA ILE A 100 5.71 5.11 17.52
C ILE A 100 5.90 3.61 17.72
N ARG A 101 5.80 3.14 18.96
CA ARG A 101 5.80 1.70 19.26
C ARG A 101 4.40 1.13 19.05
N ALA A 102 4.29 0.04 18.29
CA ALA A 102 3.00 -0.54 17.93
C ALA A 102 2.14 -0.95 19.14
N HIS A 103 2.74 -1.42 20.23
CA HIS A 103 2.02 -1.82 21.44
C HIS A 103 1.38 -0.68 22.24
N GLU A 104 1.67 0.58 21.92
CA GLU A 104 1.14 1.72 22.66
C GLU A 104 -0.26 2.14 22.17
N ARG A 105 -0.66 1.78 20.94
CA ARG A 105 -1.86 2.34 20.28
C ARG A 105 -2.63 1.31 19.47
N PRO A 106 -3.96 1.39 19.41
CA PRO A 106 -4.76 0.53 18.54
C PRO A 106 -4.47 0.84 17.07
N VAL A 107 -4.68 -0.15 16.19
CA VAL A 107 -4.43 -0.02 14.75
C VAL A 107 -5.69 -0.28 13.92
N LEU A 108 -5.98 0.59 12.95
CA LEU A 108 -6.91 0.32 11.86
C LEU A 108 -6.09 -0.04 10.63
N VAL A 109 -6.33 -1.22 10.08
CA VAL A 109 -5.65 -1.72 8.88
C VAL A 109 -6.66 -1.88 7.77
N THR A 110 -6.35 -1.42 6.56
CA THR A 110 -7.23 -1.62 5.41
C THR A 110 -6.89 -2.91 4.66
N GLU A 111 -7.93 -3.50 4.07
CA GLU A 111 -7.81 -4.60 3.12
C GLU A 111 -8.68 -4.38 1.88
N ALA A 112 -8.34 -5.09 0.81
CA ALA A 112 -9.15 -5.12 -0.40
C ALA A 112 -10.44 -5.95 -0.18
N PRO A 113 -11.54 -5.58 -0.84
CA PRO A 113 -12.73 -6.42 -0.95
C PRO A 113 -12.41 -7.86 -1.40
N LEU A 114 -13.17 -8.82 -0.86
CA LEU A 114 -13.03 -10.25 -1.16
C LEU A 114 -11.64 -10.83 -0.80
N ASN A 115 -10.94 -10.24 0.17
CA ASN A 115 -9.71 -10.83 0.72
C ASN A 115 -10.02 -12.20 1.37
N PRO A 116 -9.23 -13.26 1.07
CA PRO A 116 -9.41 -14.56 1.70
C PRO A 116 -9.34 -14.47 3.23
N VAL A 117 -10.21 -15.21 3.93
CA VAL A 117 -10.21 -15.27 5.40
C VAL A 117 -8.84 -15.64 5.98
N PRO A 118 -8.08 -16.61 5.43
CA PRO A 118 -6.74 -16.94 5.95
C PRO A 118 -5.76 -15.76 5.91
N ASN A 119 -5.89 -14.87 4.92
CA ASN A 119 -5.04 -13.68 4.85
C ASN A 119 -5.39 -12.68 5.94
N ARG A 120 -6.68 -12.52 6.23
CA ARG A 120 -7.14 -11.65 7.32
C ARG A 120 -6.70 -12.19 8.68
N GLU A 121 -6.78 -13.51 8.87
CA GLU A 121 -6.27 -14.19 10.07
C GLU A 121 -4.75 -14.00 10.22
N LYS A 122 -3.99 -14.21 9.14
CA LYS A 122 -2.52 -14.04 9.19
C LYS A 122 -2.10 -12.60 9.47
N MET A 123 -2.80 -11.63 8.90
CA MET A 123 -2.61 -10.21 9.23
C MET A 123 -2.86 -9.93 10.71
N THR A 124 -3.92 -10.52 11.25
CA THR A 124 -4.33 -10.38 12.66
C THR A 124 -3.32 -11.01 13.60
N GLU A 125 -2.88 -12.25 13.30
CA GLU A 125 -1.82 -12.97 14.00
C GLU A 125 -0.56 -12.11 14.10
N ILE A 126 -0.05 -11.61 12.97
CA ILE A 126 1.19 -10.80 12.95
C ILE A 126 1.02 -9.51 13.78
N MET A 127 -0.12 -8.83 13.68
CA MET A 127 -0.35 -7.57 14.41
C MET A 127 -0.39 -7.80 15.93
N PHE A 128 -1.02 -8.87 16.40
CA PHE A 128 -1.10 -9.17 17.83
C PHE A 128 0.16 -9.86 18.36
N GLU A 129 0.69 -10.87 17.69
CA GLU A 129 1.81 -11.68 18.19
C GLU A 129 3.16 -11.00 17.97
N ASN A 130 3.39 -10.36 16.82
CA ASN A 130 4.69 -9.74 16.54
C ASN A 130 4.70 -8.27 16.96
N PHE A 131 3.67 -7.51 16.62
CA PHE A 131 3.60 -6.07 16.92
C PHE A 131 2.99 -5.75 18.29
N HIS A 132 2.33 -6.72 18.94
CA HIS A 132 1.74 -6.57 20.26
C HIS A 132 0.74 -5.41 20.36
N VAL A 133 -0.02 -5.16 19.28
CA VAL A 133 -1.01 -4.06 19.28
C VAL A 133 -2.10 -4.33 20.32
N PRO A 134 -2.56 -3.31 21.07
CA PRO A 134 -3.56 -3.49 22.12
C PRO A 134 -4.95 -3.84 21.57
N ALA A 135 -5.28 -3.36 20.37
CA ALA A 135 -6.50 -3.67 19.65
C ALA A 135 -6.30 -3.40 18.16
N MET A 136 -7.08 -4.06 17.32
CA MET A 136 -7.09 -3.79 15.88
C MET A 136 -8.48 -3.80 15.28
N PHE A 137 -8.64 -3.07 14.17
CA PHE A 137 -9.82 -3.10 13.32
C PHE A 137 -9.40 -3.25 11.87
N VAL A 138 -10.09 -4.12 11.12
CA VAL A 138 -9.85 -4.31 9.69
C VAL A 138 -10.96 -3.63 8.91
N GLY A 139 -10.62 -2.61 8.13
CA GLY A 139 -11.54 -1.82 7.33
C GLY A 139 -11.44 -2.13 5.84
N LEU A 140 -12.56 -2.10 5.12
CA LEU A 140 -12.55 -2.21 3.66
C LEU A 140 -12.14 -0.87 3.03
N GLN A 141 -11.16 -0.88 2.13
CA GLN A 141 -10.64 0.32 1.45
C GLN A 141 -11.76 1.17 0.83
N ALA A 142 -12.64 0.55 0.04
CA ALA A 142 -13.74 1.24 -0.62
C ALA A 142 -14.74 1.87 0.37
N LEU A 143 -15.00 1.19 1.50
CA LEU A 143 -15.92 1.71 2.51
C LEU A 143 -15.32 2.94 3.21
N MET A 144 -14.02 2.92 3.51
CA MET A 144 -13.32 4.07 4.08
C MET A 144 -13.34 5.26 3.11
N ALA A 145 -13.15 5.03 1.81
CA ALA A 145 -13.25 6.07 0.78
C ALA A 145 -14.67 6.67 0.70
N LEU A 146 -15.72 5.83 0.76
CA LEU A 146 -17.10 6.30 0.76
C LEU A 146 -17.41 7.15 2.00
N TYR A 147 -16.98 6.69 3.18
CA TYR A 147 -17.19 7.42 4.43
C TYR A 147 -16.44 8.75 4.46
N ALA A 148 -15.26 8.83 3.84
CA ALA A 148 -14.56 10.10 3.65
C ALA A 148 -15.37 11.12 2.82
N SER A 149 -16.25 10.65 1.92
CA SER A 149 -17.17 11.51 1.16
C SER A 149 -18.47 11.87 1.90
N ALA A 150 -18.58 11.52 3.19
CA ALA A 150 -19.78 11.70 4.01
C ALA A 150 -21.04 11.02 3.44
N ARG A 151 -20.88 9.92 2.71
CA ARG A 151 -21.97 9.11 2.13
C ARG A 151 -22.00 7.73 2.76
N THR A 152 -23.19 7.16 2.88
CA THR A 152 -23.40 5.79 3.36
C THR A 152 -23.93 4.85 2.26
N THR A 153 -24.32 5.42 1.13
CA THR A 153 -24.79 4.70 -0.06
C THR A 153 -24.12 5.29 -1.29
N GLY A 154 -23.61 4.44 -2.18
CA GLY A 154 -22.96 4.83 -3.41
C GLY A 154 -22.21 3.69 -4.08
N LEU A 155 -21.71 3.95 -5.29
CA LEU A 155 -20.79 3.06 -5.99
C LEU A 155 -19.39 3.64 -5.89
N VAL A 156 -18.46 2.88 -5.31
CA VAL A 156 -17.05 3.27 -5.23
C VAL A 156 -16.30 2.60 -6.38
N LEU A 157 -15.70 3.40 -7.25
CA LEU A 157 -14.71 2.95 -8.22
C LEU A 157 -13.32 3.27 -7.66
N ASP A 158 -12.64 2.25 -7.13
CA ASP A 158 -11.29 2.37 -6.58
C ASP A 158 -10.28 1.85 -7.61
N SER A 159 -9.46 2.74 -8.18
CA SER A 159 -8.40 2.38 -9.13
C SER A 159 -7.04 2.69 -8.53
N GLY A 160 -6.32 1.64 -8.16
CA GLY A 160 -5.02 1.73 -7.51
C GLY A 160 -3.84 1.51 -8.46
N ASP A 161 -2.76 0.94 -7.91
CA ASP A 161 -1.58 0.59 -8.72
C ASP A 161 -1.71 -0.78 -9.40
N GLY A 162 -2.31 -1.78 -8.72
CA GLY A 162 -2.38 -3.15 -9.23
C GLY A 162 -3.79 -3.70 -9.46
N VAL A 163 -4.84 -3.02 -9.01
CA VAL A 163 -6.23 -3.48 -9.15
C VAL A 163 -7.17 -2.30 -9.26
N THR A 164 -8.23 -2.48 -10.05
CA THR A 164 -9.39 -1.59 -10.08
C THR A 164 -10.62 -2.36 -9.59
N LEU A 165 -11.34 -1.80 -8.64
CA LEU A 165 -12.47 -2.42 -7.96
C LEU A 165 -13.70 -1.52 -8.07
N THR A 166 -14.85 -2.10 -8.39
CA THR A 166 -16.14 -1.45 -8.22
C THR A 166 -16.86 -2.06 -7.03
N VAL A 167 -17.16 -1.25 -6.03
CA VAL A 167 -17.78 -1.70 -4.78
C VAL A 167 -19.07 -0.91 -4.57
N PRO A 168 -20.24 -1.52 -4.84
CA PRO A 168 -21.52 -0.94 -4.46
C PRO A 168 -21.73 -1.06 -2.95
N VAL A 169 -22.10 0.05 -2.32
CA VAL A 169 -22.40 0.16 -0.90
C VAL A 169 -23.80 0.72 -0.73
N TYR A 170 -24.59 0.09 0.12
CA TYR A 170 -25.94 0.53 0.45
C TYR A 170 -26.13 0.58 1.96
N LYS A 171 -26.45 1.77 2.49
CA LYS A 171 -26.65 2.02 3.94
C LYS A 171 -25.52 1.47 4.82
N GLY A 172 -24.26 1.61 4.37
CA GLY A 172 -23.07 1.14 5.09
C GLY A 172 -22.72 -0.34 4.87
N HIS A 173 -23.49 -1.08 4.08
CA HIS A 173 -23.24 -2.48 3.76
C HIS A 173 -22.73 -2.64 2.32
N CYS A 174 -21.63 -3.38 2.15
CA CYS A 174 -21.11 -3.72 0.82
C CYS A 174 -21.95 -4.86 0.20
N LEU A 175 -22.41 -4.66 -1.03
CA LEU A 175 -23.15 -5.69 -1.77
C LEU A 175 -22.14 -6.62 -2.46
N LEU A 176 -21.71 -7.67 -1.74
CA LEU A 176 -20.61 -8.56 -2.18
C LEU A 176 -20.84 -9.20 -3.55
N HIS A 177 -22.09 -9.55 -3.88
CA HIS A 177 -22.46 -10.18 -5.16
C HIS A 177 -22.34 -9.23 -6.37
N ALA A 178 -22.29 -7.92 -6.13
CA ALA A 178 -22.23 -6.90 -7.17
C ALA A 178 -20.84 -6.22 -7.24
N ILE A 179 -19.85 -6.78 -6.54
CA ILE A 179 -18.46 -6.31 -6.64
C ILE A 179 -17.87 -6.80 -7.95
N SER A 180 -17.33 -5.88 -8.75
CA SER A 180 -16.50 -6.23 -9.90
C SER A 180 -15.04 -5.93 -9.60
N ARG A 181 -14.18 -6.84 -10.04
CA ARG A 181 -12.73 -6.73 -9.87
C ARG A 181 -12.04 -6.88 -11.22
N MET A 182 -11.19 -5.92 -11.52
CA MET A 182 -10.37 -5.90 -12.71
C MET A 182 -8.90 -5.82 -12.30
N ASN A 183 -8.10 -6.81 -12.70
CA ASN A 183 -6.65 -6.83 -12.49
C ASN A 183 -5.93 -5.95 -13.52
N PHE A 184 -6.39 -4.71 -13.68
CA PHE A 184 -5.84 -3.69 -14.56
C PHE A 184 -5.87 -2.35 -13.84
N ALA A 185 -4.71 -1.71 -13.70
CA ALA A 185 -4.61 -0.46 -12.96
C ALA A 185 -3.34 0.35 -13.34
N GLY A 186 -2.87 1.23 -12.46
CA GLY A 186 -1.78 2.17 -12.73
C GLY A 186 -0.48 1.54 -13.24
N ARG A 187 -0.14 0.33 -12.79
CA ARG A 187 1.06 -0.42 -13.21
C ARG A 187 0.97 -0.91 -14.65
N ASP A 188 -0.21 -1.36 -15.06
CA ASP A 188 -0.46 -1.83 -16.44
C ASP A 188 -0.47 -0.66 -17.41
N ILE A 189 -1.01 0.50 -16.99
CA ILE A 189 -0.93 1.75 -17.76
C ILE A 189 0.53 2.17 -17.94
N THR A 190 1.35 2.15 -16.88
CA THR A 190 2.79 2.44 -16.99
C THR A 190 3.49 1.46 -17.93
N ARG A 191 3.15 0.17 -17.90
CA ARG A 191 3.69 -0.84 -18.82
C ARG A 191 3.30 -0.53 -20.26
N TYR A 192 2.03 -0.20 -20.51
CA TYR A 192 1.53 0.15 -21.83
C TYR A 192 2.22 1.40 -22.39
N LEU A 193 2.38 2.45 -21.57
CA LEU A 193 3.13 3.65 -21.95
C LEU A 193 4.59 3.33 -22.29
N THR A 194 5.22 2.41 -21.56
CA THR A 194 6.59 1.96 -21.86
C THR A 194 6.67 1.33 -23.26
N THR A 195 5.69 0.50 -23.64
CA THR A 195 5.61 -0.11 -24.97
C THR A 195 5.43 0.95 -26.07
N LEU A 196 4.53 1.92 -25.87
CA LEU A 196 4.33 3.01 -26.83
C LEU A 196 5.58 3.88 -26.99
N LEU A 197 6.29 4.17 -25.90
CA LEU A 197 7.55 4.92 -25.96
C LEU A 197 8.64 4.14 -26.70
N LEU A 198 8.69 2.82 -26.53
CA LEU A 198 9.59 1.96 -27.29
C LEU A 198 9.30 2.01 -28.80
N GLU A 199 8.02 1.97 -29.18
CA GLU A 199 7.59 2.11 -30.59
C GLU A 199 7.95 3.49 -31.17
N SER A 200 7.94 4.54 -30.35
CA SER A 200 8.40 5.88 -30.74
C SER A 200 9.93 6.05 -30.81
N GLY A 201 10.70 5.02 -30.45
CA GLY A 201 12.17 5.01 -30.51
C GLY A 201 12.89 5.27 -29.18
N HIS A 202 12.17 5.37 -28.06
CA HIS A 202 12.76 5.55 -26.73
C HIS A 202 12.81 4.23 -25.94
N SER A 203 14.01 3.71 -25.67
CA SER A 203 14.19 2.45 -24.94
C SER A 203 14.29 2.68 -23.42
N PHE A 204 13.33 2.13 -22.69
CA PHE A 204 13.31 2.09 -21.22
C PHE A 204 13.28 0.63 -20.74
N LEU A 205 14.44 0.04 -20.50
CA LEU A 205 14.61 -1.37 -20.13
C LEU A 205 14.82 -1.56 -18.63
N SER A 206 15.52 -0.63 -17.98
CA SER A 206 15.91 -0.78 -16.58
C SER A 206 14.75 -0.52 -15.62
N SER A 207 14.83 -1.07 -14.40
CA SER A 207 13.82 -0.83 -13.37
C SER A 207 13.78 0.63 -12.92
N ALA A 208 14.91 1.36 -13.00
CA ALA A 208 14.99 2.78 -12.69
C ALA A 208 14.31 3.63 -13.78
N GLU A 209 14.55 3.29 -15.05
CA GLU A 209 13.90 3.92 -16.21
C GLU A 209 12.37 3.77 -16.18
N LYS A 210 11.85 2.62 -15.75
CA LYS A 210 10.39 2.43 -15.56
C LYS A 210 9.77 3.38 -14.54
N GLU A 211 10.55 3.86 -13.56
CA GLU A 211 10.05 4.89 -12.63
C GLU A 211 9.96 6.26 -13.31
N ILE A 212 10.87 6.56 -14.24
CA ILE A 212 10.79 7.78 -15.06
C ILE A 212 9.52 7.73 -15.94
N VAL A 213 9.21 6.58 -16.55
CA VAL A 213 7.97 6.42 -17.33
C VAL A 213 6.73 6.60 -16.45
N LYS A 214 6.78 6.17 -15.18
CA LYS A 214 5.70 6.42 -14.23
C LYS A 214 5.56 7.91 -13.91
N ASP A 215 6.66 8.63 -13.72
CA ASP A 215 6.65 10.08 -13.51
C ASP A 215 6.11 10.83 -14.74
N ILE A 216 6.50 10.41 -15.95
CA ILE A 216 5.93 10.90 -17.22
C ILE A 216 4.41 10.68 -17.25
N LYS A 217 3.95 9.48 -16.88
CA LYS A 217 2.52 9.17 -16.81
C LYS A 217 1.79 10.10 -15.83
N GLU A 218 2.34 10.30 -14.64
CA GLU A 218 1.70 11.10 -13.58
C GLU A 218 1.68 12.60 -13.90
N ASN A 219 2.70 13.10 -14.63
CA ASN A 219 2.83 14.53 -14.94
C ASN A 219 2.24 14.95 -16.30
N LEU A 220 2.27 14.07 -17.32
CA LEU A 220 1.96 14.45 -18.71
C LEU A 220 0.72 13.75 -19.29
N CYS A 221 0.29 12.60 -18.76
CA CYS A 221 -0.90 11.94 -19.29
C CYS A 221 -2.17 12.67 -18.84
N TYR A 222 -3.16 12.69 -19.72
CA TYR A 222 -4.50 13.19 -19.44
C TYR A 222 -5.53 12.28 -20.11
N VAL A 223 -6.75 12.27 -19.59
CA VAL A 223 -7.88 11.61 -20.23
C VAL A 223 -8.64 12.68 -21.01
N PRO A 224 -8.64 12.63 -22.36
CA PRO A 224 -9.43 13.57 -23.14
C PRO A 224 -10.90 13.35 -22.84
N CYS A 225 -11.64 14.42 -22.57
CA CYS A 225 -13.08 14.37 -22.53
C CYS A 225 -13.59 14.29 -23.97
N VAL A 226 -13.84 13.07 -24.45
CA VAL A 226 -14.60 12.89 -25.68
C VAL A 226 -16.06 13.01 -25.28
N LEU A 227 -16.60 14.24 -25.32
CA LEU A 227 -18.03 14.46 -25.30
C LEU A 227 -18.60 13.81 -26.57
N ALA A 228 -19.25 12.67 -26.40
CA ALA A 228 -20.09 12.06 -27.42
C ALA A 228 -21.45 12.75 -27.47
#